data_AF-A0A9E1VML8-F1
#
_entry.id   AF-A0A9E1VML8-F1
#
_cell.length_a   1.000
_cell.length_b   1.000
_cell.length_c   1.000
_cell.angle_alpha   90.00
_cell.angle_beta   90.00
_cell.angle_gamma   90.00
#
_symmetry.space_group_name_H-M   'P 1'
#
loop_
_entity.id
_entity.type
_entity.pdbx_description
1 polymer ?
#
loop_
_entity_poly.entity_id
_entity_poly.type
_entity_poly.pdbx_seq_one_letter_code
_entity_poly.pdbx_strand_id
1 'polypeptide(L)' 'RKFNGIPRQHFNLFLKECEWRFNIGAPSKLLVDLKSLLKESY' A
#
# COMPACT_ATOMS: atom_id res chain seq x y z
N ARG A 1 -13.88 1.59 -10.38
CA ARG A 1 -12.42 1.34 -10.27
C ARG A 1 -12.24 0.01 -9.54
N LYS A 2 -11.72 -1.05 -10.19
CA LYS A 2 -11.40 -2.33 -9.52
C LYS A 2 -10.10 -2.13 -8.74
N PHE A 3 -10.04 -2.52 -7.47
CA PHE A 3 -8.81 -2.53 -6.69
C PHE A 3 -7.93 -3.70 -7.13
N ASN A 4 -7.27 -3.60 -8.28
CA ASN A 4 -6.35 -4.61 -8.82
C ASN A 4 -6.90 -6.06 -8.82
N GLY A 5 -8.21 -6.23 -8.98
CA GLY A 5 -8.85 -7.56 -8.96
C GLY A 5 -9.21 -8.11 -7.58
N ILE A 6 -9.00 -7.36 -6.49
CA ILE A 6 -9.40 -7.76 -5.14
C ILE A 6 -10.94 -7.84 -5.04
N PRO A 7 -11.51 -8.99 -4.62
CA PRO A 7 -12.94 -9.12 -4.38
C PRO A 7 -13.41 -8.15 -3.30
N ARG A 8 -14.62 -7.58 -3.46
CA ARG A 8 -15.18 -6.59 -2.51
C ARG A 8 -15.23 -7.10 -1.07
N GLN A 9 -15.50 -8.39 -0.86
CA GLN A 9 -15.55 -9.01 0.46
C GLN A 9 -14.20 -8.97 1.19
N HIS A 10 -13.08 -8.98 0.45
CA HIS A 10 -11.73 -8.98 1.01
C HIS A 10 -11.12 -7.58 1.09
N PHE A 11 -11.84 -6.56 0.63
CA PHE A 11 -11.33 -5.19 0.60
C PHE A 11 -10.95 -4.66 1.98
N ASN A 12 -11.70 -5.04 3.02
CA ASN A 12 -11.40 -4.64 4.39
C ASN A 12 -10.04 -5.20 4.89
N LEU A 13 -9.70 -6.44 4.51
CA LEU A 13 -8.41 -7.04 4.86
C LEU A 13 -7.26 -6.34 4.13
N PHE A 14 -7.48 -5.99 2.86
CA PHE A 14 -6.51 -5.21 2.10
C PHE A 14 -6.22 -3.85 2.75
N LEU A 15 -7.27 -3.14 3.23
CA LEU A 15 -7.08 -1.88 3.96
C LEU A 15 -6.30 -2.09 5.27
N LYS A 16 -6.58 -3.17 6.02
CA LYS A 16 -5.84 -3.51 7.24
C LYS A 16 -4.36 -3.77 6.98
N GLU A 17 -4.03 -4.47 5.90
CA GLU A 17 -2.65 -4.67 5.46
C GLU A 17 -1.96 -3.36 5.08
N CYS A 18 -2.67 -2.46 4.39
CA CYS A 18 -2.17 -1.12 4.08
C CYS A 18 -1.92 -0.30 5.36
N GLU A 19 -2.87 -0.31 6.30
CA GLU A 19 -2.69 0.36 7.60
C GLU A 19 -1.46 -0.19 8.33
N TRP A 20 -1.29 -1.51 8.38
CA TRP A 20 -0.16 -2.12 9.07
C TRP A 20 1.18 -1.76 8.41
N ARG A 21 1.26 -1.79 7.08
CA ARG A 21 2.49 -1.46 6.35
C ARG A 21 2.85 0.02 6.38
N PHE A 22 1.85 0.90 6.25
CA PHE A 22 2.08 2.33 6.06
C PHE A 22 1.88 3.18 7.32
N ASN A 23 1.23 2.68 8.38
CA ASN A 23 1.03 3.45 9.62
C ASN A 23 1.97 3.06 10.78
N ILE A 24 2.83 2.05 10.63
CA ILE A 24 3.74 1.57 11.71
C ILE A 24 5.23 1.89 11.45
N GLY A 25 5.56 2.59 10.37
CA GLY A 25 6.93 2.96 10.01
C GLY A 25 7.35 4.38 10.39
N ALA A 26 8.67 4.62 10.44
CA ALA A 26 9.19 5.99 10.46
C ALA A 26 8.84 6.67 9.11
N PRO A 27 8.36 7.93 9.10
CA PRO A 27 7.94 8.62 7.87
C PRO A 27 9.02 8.65 6.77
N SER A 28 10.30 8.69 7.15
CA SER A 28 11.44 8.65 6.22
C SER A 28 11.56 7.34 5.46
N LYS A 29 11.30 6.18 6.11
CA LYS A 29 11.35 4.87 5.46
C LYS A 29 10.19 4.71 4.48
N LEU A 30 8.99 5.11 4.88
CA LEU A 30 7.80 5.07 4.03
C LEU A 30 7.95 5.91 2.76
N LEU A 31 8.60 7.08 2.86
CA LEU A 31 8.90 7.93 1.71
C LEU A 31 9.91 7.29 0.75
N VAL A 32 10.88 6.52 1.25
CA VAL A 32 11.83 5.78 0.41
C VAL A 32 11.11 4.67 -0.35
N ASP A 33 10.25 3.92 0.35
CA ASP A 33 9.47 2.83 -0.26
C ASP A 33 8.54 3.36 -1.37
N LEU A 34 7.84 4.48 -1.11
CA LEU A 34 7.01 5.17 -2.11
C LEU A 34 7.81 5.61 -3.33
N LYS A 35 9.00 6.18 -3.13
CA LYS A 35 9.88 6.59 -4.23
C LYS A 35 10.36 5.40 -5.06
N SER A 36 10.67 4.27 -4.42
CA SER A 36 11.07 3.04 -5.11
C SER A 36 9.94 2.49 -5.99
N LEU A 37 8.73 2.39 -5.43
CA LEU A 37 7.54 1.91 -6.15
C LEU A 37 7.21 2.81 -7.36
N LEU A 38 7.32 4.12 -7.20
CA LEU A 38 7.11 5.05 -8.31
C LEU A 38 8.16 4.86 -9.40
N LYS A 39 9.43 4.63 -9.02
CA LYS A 39 10.52 4.41 -9.98
C LYS A 39 10.34 3.10 -10.78
N GLU A 40 9.77 2.06 -10.20
CA GLU A 40 9.46 0.81 -10.92
C GLU A 40 8.25 0.94 -11.86
N SER A 41 7.37 1.92 -11.63
CA SER A 41 6.17 2.14 -12.43
C SER A 41 6.34 3.04 -13.66
N TYR A 42 7.53 3.63 -13.83
CA TYR A 42 7.94 4.46 -14.96
C TYR A 42 9.04 3.77 -15.77
#